data_AF-A0A2H5YXS7-F1
#
_entry.id   AF-A0A2H5YXS7-F1
#
_cell.length_a   1.000
_cell.length_b   1.000
_cell.length_c   1.000
_cell.angle_alpha   90.00
_cell.angle_beta   90.00
_cell.angle_gamma   90.00
#
_symmetry.space_group_name_H-M   'P 1'
#
loop_
_entity.id
_entity.type
_entity.pdbx_description
1 polymer ?
#
loop_
_entity_poly.entity_id
_entity_poly.type
_entity_poly.pdbx_seq_one_letter_code
_entity_poly.pdbx_strand_id
1 'polypeptide(L)'
;MKRNHGFSLVELLVALAILGLLLGAVLAFTQSSSRLERGQRALALLAEDLSLTATVLAREVYLAGYQMQAGNPLVVQGGNTLTLRFFCEGGMEIFCSTATMNQVRTVQYKLDGGTLYWGVCPGVTCTPTATHPVLDGVLHFRIAYLSGGNWSATDLTVNAGPQGTNPKVEALALYLLVQSPLRTGARGFTPGDTIAWTTVPNGNSLKAQLDLPSSAGGDGRPVAERLVLVQTPNLMR
;
A
#
# COMPACT_ATOMS: atom_id res chain seq x y z
N MET A 1 -1.69 52.89 57.72
CA MET A 1 -2.70 51.82 57.93
C MET A 1 -3.03 51.21 56.59
N LYS A 2 -2.75 49.92 56.37
CA LYS A 2 -3.11 49.20 55.13
C LYS A 2 -4.62 48.91 55.15
N ARG A 3 -5.32 49.35 54.11
CA ARG A 3 -6.77 49.19 53.94
C ARG A 3 -7.00 47.84 53.26
N ASN A 4 -7.44 46.84 54.03
CA ASN A 4 -7.82 45.54 53.49
C ASN A 4 -9.18 45.69 52.80
N HIS A 5 -9.17 45.75 51.46
CA HIS A 5 -10.39 45.66 50.66
C HIS A 5 -10.77 44.17 50.53
N GLY A 6 -11.77 43.75 51.29
CA GLY A 6 -12.36 42.42 51.15
C GLY A 6 -13.13 42.32 49.84
N PHE A 7 -12.87 41.27 49.07
CA PHE A 7 -13.55 41.00 47.80
C PHE A 7 -15.07 40.84 48.01
N SER A 8 -15.86 41.44 47.11
CA SER A 8 -17.30 41.22 47.06
C SER A 8 -17.61 39.78 46.63
N LEU A 9 -18.62 39.15 47.22
CA LEU A 9 -19.09 37.81 46.84
C LEU A 9 -19.46 37.74 45.34
N VAL A 10 -19.94 38.87 44.78
CA VAL A 10 -20.26 39.00 43.36
C VAL A 10 -19.00 38.99 42.49
N GLU A 11 -17.92 39.68 42.90
CA GLU A 11 -16.66 39.66 42.17
C GLU A 11 -16.01 38.27 42.17
N LEU A 12 -16.13 37.52 43.26
CA LEU A 12 -15.66 36.14 43.34
C LEU A 12 -16.43 35.22 42.38
N LEU A 13 -17.76 35.36 42.31
CA LEU A 13 -18.60 34.59 41.38
C LEU A 13 -18.29 34.91 39.92
N VAL A 14 -18.12 36.19 39.59
CA VAL A 14 -17.76 36.61 38.22
C VAL A 14 -16.36 36.11 37.85
N ALA A 15 -15.39 36.19 38.76
CA ALA A 15 -14.06 35.65 38.54
C ALA A 15 -14.09 34.13 38.29
N LEU A 16 -14.87 33.38 39.08
CA LEU A 16 -15.05 31.93 38.90
C LEU A 16 -15.75 31.58 37.58
N ALA A 17 -16.75 32.37 37.16
CA ALA A 17 -17.44 32.15 35.89
C ALA A 17 -16.52 32.38 34.68
N ILE A 18 -15.72 33.45 34.71
CA ILE A 18 -14.72 33.73 33.67
C ILE A 18 -13.65 32.63 33.66
N LEU A 19 -13.15 32.22 34.83
CA LEU A 19 -12.16 31.15 34.94
C LEU A 19 -12.71 29.83 34.40
N GLY A 20 -13.96 29.49 34.71
CA GLY A 20 -14.65 28.30 34.22
C GLY A 20 -14.83 28.30 32.70
N LEU A 21 -15.20 29.44 32.11
CA LEU A 21 -15.30 29.60 30.65
C LEU A 21 -13.94 29.44 29.97
N LEU A 22 -12.88 30.03 30.53
CA LEU A 22 -11.52 29.92 29.99
C LEU A 22 -11.01 28.47 30.07
N LEU A 23 -11.19 27.80 31.22
CA LEU A 23 -10.85 26.38 31.39
C LEU A 23 -11.63 25.49 30.43
N GLY A 24 -12.93 25.74 30.24
CA GLY A 24 -13.77 25.02 29.28
C GLY A 24 -13.28 25.17 27.84
N ALA A 25 -12.93 26.39 27.44
CA ALA A 25 -12.38 26.66 26.10
C ALA A 25 -11.03 25.97 25.88
N VAL A 26 -10.12 26.01 26.87
CA VAL A 26 -8.81 25.33 26.81
C VAL A 26 -8.97 23.81 26.74
N LEU A 27 -9.90 23.22 27.50
CA LEU A 27 -10.19 21.79 27.44
C LEU A 27 -10.75 21.37 26.09
N ALA A 28 -11.70 22.13 25.53
CA ALA A 28 -12.23 21.87 24.19
C ALA A 28 -11.14 21.96 23.12
N PHE A 29 -10.27 22.97 23.21
CA PHE A 29 -9.14 23.15 22.30
C PHE A 29 -8.14 22.00 22.39
N THR A 30 -7.66 21.66 23.58
CA THR A 30 -6.69 20.55 23.79
C THR A 30 -7.23 19.19 23.39
N GLN A 31 -8.52 18.91 23.63
CA GLN A 31 -9.17 17.70 23.15
C GLN A 31 -9.19 17.63 21.61
N SER A 32 -9.50 18.74 20.94
CA SER A 32 -9.50 18.83 19.48
C SER A 32 -8.10 18.59 18.89
N SER A 33 -7.06 19.22 19.46
CA SER A 33 -5.66 19.02 19.06
C SER A 33 -5.21 17.58 19.29
N SER A 34 -5.55 16.97 20.42
CA SER A 34 -5.17 15.58 20.71
C SER A 34 -5.79 14.56 19.75
N ARG A 35 -6.99 14.85 19.22
CA ARG A 35 -7.66 13.98 18.23
C ARG A 35 -7.02 14.15 16.86
N LEU A 36 -6.73 15.38 16.47
CA LEU A 36 -6.02 15.68 15.23
C LEU A 36 -4.64 15.01 15.20
N GLU A 37 -3.86 15.15 16.28
CA GLU A 37 -2.53 14.53 16.39
C GLU A 37 -2.59 13.00 16.29
N ARG A 38 -3.54 12.36 16.98
CA ARG A 38 -3.71 10.90 16.90
C ARG A 38 -4.08 10.45 15.49
N GLY A 39 -4.95 11.20 14.80
CA GLY A 39 -5.32 10.94 13.41
C GLY A 39 -4.12 11.06 12.46
N GLN A 40 -3.33 12.12 12.59
CA GLN A 40 -2.15 12.35 11.76
C GLN A 40 -1.07 11.29 12.00
N ARG A 41 -0.82 10.90 13.26
CA ARG A 41 0.13 9.82 13.57
C ARG A 41 -0.30 8.49 12.98
N ALA A 42 -1.57 8.12 13.12
CA ALA A 42 -2.08 6.87 12.56
C ALA A 42 -1.99 6.84 11.03
N LEU A 43 -2.23 7.97 10.36
CA LEU A 43 -2.09 8.09 8.91
C LEU A 43 -0.62 8.07 8.47
N ALA A 44 0.28 8.70 9.22
CA ALA A 44 1.72 8.70 8.92
C ALA A 44 2.31 7.29 9.01
N LEU A 45 1.99 6.53 10.06
CA LEU A 45 2.40 5.13 10.21
C LEU A 45 1.87 4.28 9.05
N LEU A 46 0.59 4.45 8.70
CA LEU A 46 -0.03 3.73 7.59
C LEU A 46 0.67 4.02 6.24
N ALA A 47 1.05 5.28 6.01
CA ALA A 47 1.77 5.68 4.80
C ALA A 47 3.21 5.14 4.75
N GLU A 48 3.87 5.02 5.90
CA GLU A 48 5.20 4.42 6.04
C GLU A 48 5.16 2.92 5.72
N ASP A 49 4.24 2.17 6.34
CA ASP A 49 4.04 0.74 6.10
C ASP A 49 3.73 0.45 4.62
N LEU A 50 2.87 1.28 4.01
CA LEU A 50 2.58 1.25 2.59
C LEU A 50 3.82 1.49 1.73
N SER A 51 4.67 2.45 2.10
CA SER A 51 5.88 2.80 1.35
C SER A 51 6.95 1.72 1.44
N LEU A 52 7.10 1.09 2.60
CA LEU A 52 7.98 -0.07 2.80
C LEU A 52 7.50 -1.26 1.98
N THR A 53 6.21 -1.59 2.07
CA THR A 53 5.58 -2.68 1.29
C THR A 53 5.73 -2.45 -0.21
N ALA A 54 5.45 -1.22 -0.67
CA ALA A 54 5.64 -0.80 -2.05
C ALA A 54 7.08 -0.99 -2.54
N THR A 55 8.06 -0.67 -1.70
CA THR A 55 9.49 -0.80 -2.04
C THR A 55 9.88 -2.27 -2.17
N VAL A 56 9.40 -3.14 -1.27
CA VAL A 56 9.65 -4.59 -1.34
C VAL A 56 9.04 -5.17 -2.61
N LEU A 57 7.76 -4.89 -2.87
CA LEU A 57 7.06 -5.32 -4.09
C LEU A 57 7.79 -4.84 -5.35
N ALA A 58 8.21 -3.57 -5.40
CA ALA A 58 8.90 -3.03 -6.56
C ALA A 58 10.22 -3.75 -6.86
N ARG A 59 11.01 -4.04 -5.82
CA ARG A 59 12.30 -4.73 -5.97
C ARG A 59 12.11 -6.16 -6.48
N GLU A 60 11.13 -6.90 -5.95
CA GLU A 60 10.88 -8.27 -6.40
C GLU A 60 10.25 -8.32 -7.80
N VAL A 61 9.29 -7.43 -8.10
CA VAL A 61 8.66 -7.32 -9.43
C VAL A 61 9.70 -7.01 -10.51
N TYR A 62 10.66 -6.13 -10.22
CA TYR A 62 11.71 -5.77 -11.17
C TYR A 62 12.53 -7.00 -11.63
N LEU A 63 12.70 -7.99 -10.74
CA LEU A 63 13.44 -9.22 -11.04
C LEU A 63 12.63 -10.23 -11.86
N ALA A 64 11.32 -10.05 -12.03
CA ALA A 64 10.45 -11.01 -12.72
C ALA A 64 10.99 -11.38 -14.10
N GLY A 65 11.28 -12.67 -14.31
CA GLY A 65 11.83 -13.21 -15.55
C GLY A 65 13.34 -13.13 -15.70
N TYR A 66 14.07 -12.60 -14.72
CA TYR A 66 15.52 -12.54 -14.73
C TYR A 66 16.14 -13.93 -14.97
N GLN A 67 16.99 -14.01 -16.00
CA GLN A 67 17.68 -15.22 -16.47
C GLN A 67 16.82 -16.48 -16.69
N MET A 68 15.49 -16.37 -16.78
CA MET A 68 14.65 -17.52 -17.09
C MET A 68 14.76 -17.87 -18.58
N GLN A 69 14.91 -19.13 -18.96
CA GLN A 69 14.88 -19.54 -20.39
C GLN A 69 13.59 -20.24 -20.79
N ALA A 70 12.79 -20.66 -19.82
CA ALA A 70 11.51 -21.33 -20.00
C ALA A 70 10.59 -21.08 -18.79
N GLY A 71 9.30 -21.34 -18.97
CA GLY A 71 8.28 -21.26 -17.91
C GLY A 71 7.52 -19.95 -17.91
N ASN A 72 6.86 -19.65 -16.80
CA ASN A 72 5.96 -18.51 -16.66
C ASN A 72 6.51 -17.47 -15.65
N PRO A 73 7.36 -16.52 -16.09
CA PRO A 73 8.00 -15.54 -15.21
C PRO A 73 7.03 -14.62 -14.47
N LEU A 74 5.83 -14.41 -15.00
CA LEU A 74 4.80 -13.57 -14.40
C LEU A 74 3.43 -14.22 -14.60
N VAL A 75 2.65 -14.30 -13.52
CA VAL A 75 1.23 -14.66 -13.54
C VAL A 75 0.45 -13.68 -12.69
N VAL A 76 -0.61 -13.10 -13.25
CA VAL A 76 -1.61 -12.28 -12.55
C VAL A 76 -2.93 -13.02 -12.59
N GLN A 77 -3.57 -13.17 -11.44
CA GLN A 77 -4.83 -13.91 -11.29
C GLN A 77 -5.79 -13.17 -10.37
N GLY A 78 -7.07 -13.10 -10.76
CA GLY A 78 -8.15 -12.50 -10.00
C GLY A 78 -7.94 -11.01 -9.67
N GLY A 79 -7.03 -10.33 -10.37
CA GLY A 79 -6.65 -8.94 -10.13
C GLY A 79 -5.95 -8.65 -8.79
N ASN A 80 -5.73 -9.66 -7.93
CA ASN A 80 -5.18 -9.49 -6.58
C ASN A 80 -4.13 -10.55 -6.19
N THR A 81 -3.81 -11.47 -7.11
CA THR A 81 -2.77 -12.48 -6.91
C THR A 81 -1.69 -12.26 -7.96
N LEU A 82 -0.45 -12.09 -7.49
CA LEU A 82 0.73 -11.87 -8.30
C LEU A 82 1.73 -12.99 -8.03
N THR A 83 2.09 -13.75 -9.06
CA THR A 83 3.18 -14.72 -8.97
C THR A 83 4.32 -14.30 -9.87
N LEU A 84 5.53 -14.25 -9.30
CA LEU A 84 6.76 -13.83 -9.96
C LEU A 84 7.74 -15.00 -9.91
N ARG A 85 8.52 -15.17 -10.98
CA ARG A 85 9.60 -16.15 -11.02
C ARG A 85 10.86 -15.50 -11.56
N PHE A 86 12.00 -15.85 -10.98
CA PHE A 86 13.30 -15.39 -11.44
C PHE A 86 14.38 -16.37 -11.03
N PHE A 87 15.46 -16.45 -11.81
CA PHE A 87 16.62 -17.28 -11.47
C PHE A 87 17.50 -16.55 -10.44
N CYS A 88 17.95 -17.28 -9.43
CA CYS A 88 18.85 -16.77 -8.40
C CYS A 88 20.29 -17.18 -8.71
N GLU A 89 21.19 -16.21 -8.81
CA GLU A 89 22.64 -16.42 -8.97
C GLU A 89 23.43 -15.73 -7.85
N GLY A 90 24.74 -15.99 -7.80
CA GLY A 90 25.64 -15.37 -6.82
C GLY A 90 25.62 -13.84 -6.91
N GLY A 91 25.57 -13.17 -5.75
CA GLY A 91 25.39 -11.71 -5.65
C GLY A 91 23.93 -11.27 -5.44
N MET A 92 22.96 -12.19 -5.48
CA MET A 92 21.54 -11.93 -5.23
C MET A 92 21.06 -12.37 -3.84
N GLU A 93 21.96 -12.54 -2.87
CA GLU A 93 21.66 -13.12 -1.55
C GLU A 93 20.62 -12.32 -0.76
N ILE A 94 20.43 -11.03 -1.06
CA ILE A 94 19.39 -10.21 -0.44
C ILE A 94 17.97 -10.59 -0.90
N PHE A 95 17.84 -11.20 -2.08
CA PHE A 95 16.56 -11.64 -2.65
C PHE A 95 16.39 -13.16 -2.61
N CYS A 96 17.50 -13.89 -2.56
CA CYS A 96 17.55 -15.33 -2.71
C CYS A 96 18.00 -16.00 -1.41
N SER A 97 17.23 -16.99 -0.95
CA SER A 97 17.67 -17.84 0.15
C SER A 97 18.65 -18.90 -0.34
N THR A 98 19.37 -19.53 0.58
CA THR A 98 20.22 -20.70 0.32
C THR A 98 19.45 -21.81 -0.41
N ALA A 99 18.18 -21.99 -0.08
CA ALA A 99 17.28 -22.96 -0.71
C ALA A 99 16.88 -22.59 -2.14
N THR A 100 17.14 -21.36 -2.62
CA THR A 100 16.80 -20.92 -3.98
C THR A 100 18.02 -20.56 -4.83
N MET A 101 19.22 -20.56 -4.25
CA MET A 101 20.45 -20.21 -4.97
C MET A 101 20.73 -21.18 -6.12
N ASN A 102 21.17 -20.67 -7.27
CA ASN A 102 21.41 -21.40 -8.51
C ASN A 102 20.20 -22.15 -9.07
N GLN A 103 18.99 -21.70 -8.73
CA GLN A 103 17.75 -22.21 -9.30
C GLN A 103 16.70 -21.11 -9.38
N VAL A 104 15.55 -21.43 -9.99
CA VAL A 104 14.42 -20.50 -10.05
C VAL A 104 13.79 -20.37 -8.67
N ARG A 105 13.56 -19.13 -8.25
CA ARG A 105 12.74 -18.75 -7.11
C ARG A 105 11.36 -18.37 -7.63
N THR A 106 10.32 -18.93 -7.03
CA THR A 106 8.93 -18.56 -7.30
C THR A 106 8.35 -17.89 -6.07
N VAL A 107 7.85 -16.68 -6.25
CA VAL A 107 7.22 -15.86 -5.20
C VAL A 107 5.76 -15.61 -5.56
N GLN A 108 4.89 -15.58 -4.54
CA GLN A 108 3.51 -15.17 -4.68
C GLN A 108 3.16 -14.09 -3.66
N TYR A 109 2.45 -13.06 -4.12
CA TYR A 109 1.68 -12.14 -3.29
C TYR A 109 0.19 -12.34 -3.52
N LYS A 110 -0.60 -12.40 -2.47
CA LYS A 110 -2.06 -12.58 -2.55
C LYS A 110 -2.76 -11.77 -1.46
N LEU A 111 -3.81 -11.04 -1.83
CA LEU A 111 -4.73 -10.48 -0.86
C LEU A 111 -5.75 -11.54 -0.42
N ASP A 112 -5.84 -11.81 0.88
CA ASP A 112 -6.82 -12.73 1.46
C ASP A 112 -7.28 -12.21 2.83
N GLY A 113 -8.59 -12.17 3.07
CA GLY A 113 -9.14 -11.76 4.37
C GLY A 113 -8.76 -10.35 4.87
N GLY A 114 -8.34 -9.44 3.99
CA GLY A 114 -7.86 -8.10 4.37
C GLY A 114 -6.37 -8.01 4.71
N THR A 115 -5.61 -9.07 4.45
CA THR A 115 -4.15 -9.12 4.62
C THR A 115 -3.49 -9.46 3.29
N LEU A 116 -2.46 -8.71 2.92
CA LEU A 116 -1.57 -9.08 1.83
C LEU A 116 -0.58 -10.11 2.36
N TYR A 117 -0.63 -11.31 1.80
CA TYR A 117 0.29 -12.41 2.13
C TYR A 117 1.38 -12.57 1.08
N TRP A 118 2.50 -13.13 1.53
CA TRP A 118 3.65 -13.53 0.72
C TRP A 118 3.99 -15.00 0.94
N GLY A 119 4.42 -15.66 -0.14
CA GLY A 119 4.88 -17.04 -0.12
C GLY A 119 5.99 -17.26 -1.12
N VAL A 120 6.87 -18.22 -0.83
CA VAL A 120 8.00 -18.56 -1.70
C VAL A 120 8.25 -20.05 -1.74
N CYS A 121 8.70 -20.54 -2.88
CA CYS A 121 9.24 -21.89 -3.05
C CYS A 121 10.31 -21.95 -4.15
N PRO A 122 11.19 -22.97 -4.11
CA PRO A 122 12.15 -23.21 -5.18
C PRO A 122 11.51 -23.96 -6.36
N GLY A 123 11.96 -23.64 -7.57
CA GLY A 123 11.59 -24.30 -8.82
C GLY A 123 10.50 -23.59 -9.63
N VAL A 124 10.51 -23.79 -10.94
CA VAL A 124 9.56 -23.16 -11.89
C VAL A 124 8.13 -23.69 -11.71
N THR A 125 8.00 -24.97 -11.39
CA THR A 125 6.71 -25.67 -11.26
C THR A 125 6.12 -25.60 -9.86
N CYS A 126 6.81 -25.00 -8.90
CA CYS A 126 6.29 -24.91 -7.55
C CYS A 126 5.16 -23.87 -7.48
N THR A 127 4.19 -24.14 -6.62
CA THR A 127 3.08 -23.24 -6.31
C THR A 127 3.29 -22.73 -4.89
N PRO A 128 3.71 -21.47 -4.70
CA PRO A 128 3.93 -20.96 -3.36
C PRO A 128 2.62 -20.90 -2.59
N THR A 129 2.64 -21.34 -1.34
CA THR A 129 1.54 -21.04 -0.39
C THR A 129 1.83 -19.69 0.25
N ALA A 130 1.06 -18.66 -0.10
CA ALA A 130 1.20 -17.33 0.49
C ALA A 130 0.63 -17.30 1.91
N THR A 131 1.47 -17.55 2.92
CA THR A 131 1.08 -17.64 4.33
C THR A 131 1.75 -16.60 5.24
N HIS A 132 2.77 -15.89 4.77
CA HIS A 132 3.46 -14.89 5.57
C HIS A 132 2.77 -13.53 5.42
N PRO A 133 2.22 -12.92 6.48
CA PRO A 133 1.58 -11.62 6.37
C PRO A 133 2.62 -10.54 6.05
N VAL A 134 2.30 -9.68 5.08
CA VAL A 134 3.13 -8.54 4.66
C VAL A 134 2.52 -7.24 5.17
N LEU A 135 1.22 -7.07 4.96
CA LEU A 135 0.49 -5.85 5.31
C LEU A 135 -0.96 -6.19 5.66
N ASP A 136 -1.41 -5.74 6.82
CA ASP A 136 -2.79 -5.89 7.29
C ASP A 136 -3.65 -4.67 6.94
N GLY A 137 -4.98 -4.83 7.04
CA GLY A 137 -5.93 -3.75 6.78
C GLY A 137 -6.04 -3.38 5.30
N VAL A 138 -5.59 -4.25 4.41
CA VAL A 138 -5.63 -4.03 2.96
C VAL A 138 -7.06 -4.21 2.47
N LEU A 139 -7.70 -3.11 2.09
CA LEU A 139 -9.04 -3.11 1.52
C LEU A 139 -9.00 -3.54 0.05
N HIS A 140 -8.03 -3.03 -0.71
CA HIS A 140 -7.85 -3.37 -2.11
C HIS A 140 -6.38 -3.54 -2.45
N PHE A 141 -6.09 -4.63 -3.15
CA PHE A 141 -4.86 -4.84 -3.89
C PHE A 141 -5.27 -5.07 -5.36
N ARG A 142 -4.73 -4.26 -6.25
CA ARG A 142 -5.01 -4.30 -7.69
C ARG A 142 -3.72 -4.33 -8.48
N ILE A 143 -3.70 -5.14 -9.51
CA ILE A 143 -2.55 -5.32 -10.37
C ILE A 143 -2.99 -5.04 -11.80
N ALA A 144 -2.28 -4.16 -12.48
CA ALA A 144 -2.41 -3.93 -13.90
C ALA A 144 -1.05 -4.04 -14.58
N TYR A 145 -1.04 -4.35 -15.87
CA TYR A 145 0.15 -4.46 -16.68
C TYR A 145 0.05 -3.57 -17.92
N LEU A 146 1.19 -3.04 -18.35
CA LEU A 146 1.34 -2.25 -19.56
C LEU A 146 1.90 -3.16 -20.67
N SER A 147 1.17 -3.28 -21.78
CA SER A 147 1.61 -4.03 -22.95
C SER A 147 1.21 -3.32 -24.24
N GLY A 148 2.19 -3.06 -25.10
CA GLY A 148 1.97 -2.31 -26.35
C GLY A 148 1.43 -0.91 -26.08
N GLY A 149 1.86 -0.26 -24.98
CA GLY A 149 1.37 1.04 -24.54
C GLY A 149 -0.03 1.08 -23.91
N ASN A 150 -0.71 -0.07 -23.76
CA ASN A 150 -2.07 -0.14 -23.19
C ASN A 150 -2.06 -0.82 -21.82
N TRP A 151 -2.81 -0.24 -20.87
CA TRP A 151 -3.03 -0.83 -19.55
C TRP A 151 -4.15 -1.86 -19.58
N SER A 152 -3.96 -2.97 -18.87
CA SER A 152 -4.97 -3.99 -18.62
C SER A 152 -4.85 -4.54 -17.20
N ALA A 153 -5.97 -4.87 -16.57
CA ALA A 153 -6.04 -5.48 -15.24
C ALA A 153 -6.67 -6.89 -15.25
N THR A 154 -6.65 -7.56 -16.41
CA THR A 154 -7.17 -8.93 -16.54
C THR A 154 -6.16 -9.96 -16.05
N ASP A 155 -6.61 -11.21 -15.91
CA ASP A 155 -5.71 -12.35 -15.74
C ASP A 155 -4.67 -12.39 -16.86
N LEU A 156 -3.44 -12.72 -16.49
CA LEU A 156 -2.29 -12.72 -17.38
C LEU A 156 -1.36 -13.87 -17.01
N THR A 157 -0.82 -14.54 -18.03
CA THR A 157 0.35 -15.41 -17.89
C THR A 157 1.35 -15.02 -18.96
N VAL A 158 2.52 -14.56 -18.53
CA VAL A 158 3.67 -14.33 -19.43
C VAL A 158 4.44 -15.63 -19.50
N ASN A 159 4.70 -16.11 -20.71
CA ASN A 159 5.53 -17.28 -20.96
C ASN A 159 6.90 -16.83 -21.49
N ALA A 160 7.97 -17.37 -20.92
CA ALA A 160 9.34 -17.23 -21.40
C ALA A 160 9.71 -18.42 -22.29
N GLY A 161 10.42 -18.15 -23.37
CA GLY A 161 11.02 -19.14 -24.24
C GLY A 161 12.27 -18.63 -24.95
N PRO A 162 12.83 -19.42 -25.88
CA PRO A 162 14.08 -19.05 -26.58
C PRO A 162 14.01 -17.75 -27.37
N GLN A 163 12.81 -17.35 -27.82
CA GLN A 163 12.57 -16.14 -28.61
C GLN A 163 12.21 -14.92 -27.76
N GLY A 164 12.26 -15.03 -26.43
CA GLY A 164 11.86 -13.98 -25.50
C GLY A 164 10.57 -14.31 -24.75
N THR A 165 9.85 -13.27 -24.32
CA THR A 165 8.62 -13.39 -23.54
C THR A 165 7.36 -13.03 -24.33
N ASN A 166 6.29 -13.78 -24.10
CA ASN A 166 4.98 -13.53 -24.72
C ASN A 166 3.83 -13.64 -23.69
N PRO A 167 2.98 -12.60 -23.54
CA PRO A 167 3.12 -11.27 -24.15
C PRO A 167 4.30 -10.50 -23.55
N LYS A 168 4.71 -9.42 -24.24
CA LYS A 168 5.71 -8.48 -23.73
C LYS A 168 5.04 -7.53 -22.73
N VAL A 169 5.63 -7.41 -21.55
CA VAL A 169 5.11 -6.55 -20.47
C VAL A 169 6.14 -5.49 -20.14
N GLU A 170 5.76 -4.24 -20.38
CA GLU A 170 6.63 -3.07 -20.22
C GLU A 170 6.78 -2.68 -18.75
N ALA A 171 5.65 -2.67 -18.03
CA ALA A 171 5.58 -2.30 -16.63
C ALA A 171 4.39 -2.97 -15.93
N LEU A 172 4.49 -3.07 -14.60
CA LEU A 172 3.37 -3.36 -13.72
C LEU A 172 2.98 -2.12 -12.90
N ALA A 173 1.69 -1.97 -12.68
CA ALA A 173 1.09 -1.04 -11.75
C ALA A 173 0.47 -1.84 -10.60
N LEU A 174 0.96 -1.61 -9.38
CA LEU A 174 0.42 -2.21 -8.16
C LEU A 174 -0.23 -1.13 -7.33
N TYR A 175 -1.53 -1.25 -7.11
CA TYR A 175 -2.30 -0.32 -6.30
C TYR A 175 -2.72 -0.98 -4.99
N LEU A 176 -2.45 -0.29 -3.88
CA LEU A 176 -2.81 -0.69 -2.53
C LEU A 176 -3.69 0.38 -1.90
N LEU A 177 -4.81 -0.04 -1.30
CA LEU A 177 -5.67 0.76 -0.44
C LEU A 177 -5.75 0.10 0.92
N VAL A 178 -5.39 0.81 1.98
CA VAL A 178 -5.23 0.24 3.32
C VAL A 178 -5.94 1.13 4.34
N GLN A 179 -6.51 0.50 5.35
CA GLN A 179 -7.22 1.15 6.45
C GLN A 179 -6.51 0.88 7.77
N SER A 180 -6.39 1.92 8.59
CA SER A 180 -5.81 1.80 9.91
C SER A 180 -6.70 0.95 10.84
N PRO A 181 -6.10 0.12 11.72
CA PRO A 181 -6.85 -0.55 12.77
C PRO A 181 -7.35 0.43 13.86
N LEU A 182 -6.88 1.69 13.86
CA LEU A 182 -7.23 2.70 14.85
C LEU A 182 -8.35 3.62 14.35
N ARG A 183 -9.39 3.77 15.18
CA ARG A 183 -10.45 4.75 14.95
C ARG A 183 -10.05 6.10 15.52
N THR A 184 -9.83 7.08 14.66
CA THR A 184 -9.37 8.44 15.04
C THR A 184 -10.38 9.54 14.73
N GLY A 185 -11.53 9.19 14.13
CA GLY A 185 -12.51 10.15 13.63
C GLY A 185 -12.17 10.68 12.23
N ALA A 186 -11.40 9.93 11.45
CA ALA A 186 -11.08 10.27 10.08
C ALA A 186 -12.34 10.38 9.21
N ARG A 187 -12.29 11.27 8.21
CA ARG A 187 -13.36 11.42 7.21
C ARG A 187 -13.34 10.26 6.22
N GLY A 188 -14.40 10.15 5.44
CA GLY A 188 -14.42 9.26 4.26
C GLY A 188 -13.27 9.61 3.31
N PHE A 189 -12.81 8.59 2.59
CA PHE A 189 -11.71 8.65 1.65
C PHE A 189 -12.23 8.32 0.25
N THR A 190 -11.72 9.00 -0.78
CA THR A 190 -12.05 8.73 -2.18
C THR A 190 -10.83 8.11 -2.87
N PRO A 191 -10.85 6.79 -3.12
CA PRO A 191 -9.77 6.10 -3.81
C PRO A 191 -9.43 6.69 -5.18
N GLY A 192 -8.14 6.88 -5.39
CA GLY A 192 -7.53 7.46 -6.58
C GLY A 192 -7.35 8.97 -6.53
N ASP A 193 -7.82 9.69 -5.51
CA ASP A 193 -7.68 11.15 -5.46
C ASP A 193 -6.28 11.62 -5.02
N THR A 194 -5.52 10.78 -4.31
CA THR A 194 -4.16 11.13 -3.87
C THR A 194 -3.08 10.66 -4.86
N ILE A 195 -3.47 9.91 -5.89
CA ILE A 195 -2.56 9.42 -6.94
C ILE A 195 -2.35 10.50 -8.00
N ALA A 196 -1.09 10.80 -8.29
CA ALA A 196 -0.71 11.70 -9.38
C ALA A 196 -0.79 10.98 -10.75
N TRP A 197 -2.01 10.76 -11.26
CA TRP A 197 -2.23 10.02 -12.52
C TRP A 197 -1.51 10.63 -13.74
N THR A 198 -1.26 11.93 -13.72
CA THR A 198 -0.54 12.63 -14.79
C THR A 198 0.93 12.25 -14.92
N THR A 199 1.52 11.64 -13.87
CA THR A 199 2.90 11.15 -13.91
C THR A 199 2.99 9.69 -14.37
N VAL A 200 1.85 9.04 -14.62
CA VAL A 200 1.78 7.66 -15.08
C VAL A 200 1.50 7.65 -16.59
N PRO A 201 2.27 6.89 -17.40
CA PRO A 201 1.97 6.72 -18.81
C PRO A 201 0.51 6.28 -18.99
N ASN A 202 -0.29 6.99 -19.79
CA ASN A 202 -1.73 6.70 -19.96
C ASN A 202 -2.51 6.53 -18.63
N GLY A 203 -2.19 7.34 -17.60
CA GLY A 203 -2.72 7.18 -16.25
C GLY A 203 -4.26 7.19 -16.12
N ASN A 204 -4.97 7.94 -16.96
CA ASN A 204 -6.44 7.89 -16.98
C ASN A 204 -6.98 6.52 -17.43
N SER A 205 -6.31 5.89 -18.40
CA SER A 205 -6.63 4.52 -18.82
C SER A 205 -6.35 3.55 -17.68
N LEU A 206 -5.20 3.66 -17.01
CA LEU A 206 -4.89 2.83 -15.83
C LEU A 206 -5.94 2.98 -14.73
N LYS A 207 -6.33 4.21 -14.37
CA LYS A 207 -7.36 4.47 -13.34
C LYS A 207 -8.66 3.73 -13.66
N ALA A 208 -9.07 3.72 -14.94
CA ALA A 208 -10.26 2.99 -15.39
C ALA A 208 -10.11 1.46 -15.29
N GLN A 209 -8.89 0.93 -15.50
CA GLN A 209 -8.64 -0.51 -15.39
C GLN A 209 -8.62 -1.03 -13.94
N LEU A 210 -8.22 -0.21 -12.97
CA LEU A 210 -8.07 -0.65 -11.58
C LEU A 210 -9.40 -0.83 -10.84
N ASP A 211 -10.53 -0.38 -11.40
CA ASP A 211 -11.88 -0.46 -10.83
C ASP A 211 -11.90 -0.05 -9.35
N LEU A 212 -11.46 1.19 -9.09
CA LEU A 212 -11.37 1.73 -7.74
C LEU A 212 -12.78 2.04 -7.22
N PRO A 213 -13.09 1.71 -5.95
CA PRO A 213 -14.40 2.01 -5.40
C PRO A 213 -14.58 3.53 -5.25
N SER A 214 -15.83 3.99 -5.36
CA SER A 214 -16.16 5.43 -5.29
C SER A 214 -15.98 6.05 -3.90
N SER A 215 -15.88 5.22 -2.86
CA SER A 215 -15.59 5.65 -1.49
C SER A 215 -14.98 4.51 -0.68
N ALA A 216 -14.19 4.87 0.33
CA ALA A 216 -13.63 3.97 1.32
C ALA A 216 -13.61 4.62 2.72
N GLY A 217 -13.59 3.79 3.76
CA GLY A 217 -13.66 4.27 5.14
C GLY A 217 -15.03 4.81 5.52
N GLY A 218 -15.07 5.92 6.28
CA GLY A 218 -16.32 6.53 6.77
C GLY A 218 -16.78 6.03 8.15
N ASP A 219 -16.12 5.02 8.70
CA ASP A 219 -16.32 4.54 10.07
C ASP A 219 -15.44 5.28 11.09
N GLY A 220 -14.65 6.25 10.66
CA GLY A 220 -13.73 7.02 11.51
C GLY A 220 -12.29 6.48 11.53
N ARG A 221 -11.96 5.45 10.73
CA ARG A 221 -10.59 4.96 10.56
C ARG A 221 -9.90 5.66 9.39
N PRO A 222 -8.64 6.12 9.53
CA PRO A 222 -7.85 6.61 8.42
C PRO A 222 -7.68 5.56 7.33
N VAL A 223 -7.71 6.02 6.08
CA VAL A 223 -7.43 5.22 4.88
C VAL A 223 -6.31 5.92 4.12
N ALA A 224 -5.39 5.14 3.57
CA ALA A 224 -4.32 5.62 2.72
C ALA A 224 -4.18 4.70 1.50
N GLU A 225 -3.66 5.26 0.41
CA GLU A 225 -3.43 4.53 -0.82
C GLU A 225 -2.01 4.74 -1.35
N ARG A 226 -1.57 3.80 -2.17
CA ARG A 226 -0.29 3.90 -2.88
C ARG A 226 -0.40 3.21 -4.23
N LEU A 227 0.04 3.91 -5.28
CA LEU A 227 0.31 3.32 -6.59
C LEU A 227 1.82 3.16 -6.76
N VAL A 228 2.24 1.97 -7.16
CA VAL A 228 3.62 1.63 -7.47
C VAL A 228 3.71 1.27 -8.93
N LEU A 229 4.58 1.95 -9.66
CA LEU A 229 4.89 1.65 -11.06
C LEU A 229 6.27 1.00 -11.13
N VAL A 230 6.35 -0.20 -11.71
CA VAL A 230 7.59 -0.97 -11.78
C VAL A 230 7.84 -1.36 -13.23
N GLN A 231 9.00 -0.99 -13.77
CA GLN A 231 9.43 -1.44 -15.09
C GLN A 231 9.81 -2.93 -15.03
N THR A 232 9.51 -3.66 -16.11
CA THR A 232 9.76 -5.11 -16.18
C THR A 232 10.66 -5.46 -17.37
N PRO A 233 11.94 -5.04 -17.38
CA PRO A 233 12.82 -5.18 -18.54
C PRO A 233 13.02 -6.64 -18.97
N ASN A 234 13.05 -7.56 -18.01
CA ASN A 234 13.22 -9.00 -18.26
C ASN A 234 12.00 -9.65 -18.95
N LEU A 235 10.85 -8.97 -18.96
CA LEU A 235 9.61 -9.37 -19.62
C LEU A 235 9.39 -8.67 -20.98
N MET A 236 10.41 -7.95 -21.48
CA MET A 236 10.37 -7.22 -22.76
C MET A 236 11.28 -7.80 -23.84
N ARG A 237 12.13 -8.77 -23.50
CA ARG A 237 12.99 -9.47 -24.46
C ARG A 237 12.16 -10.19 -25.53
#